data_AF-A0ABD3PUI2-F1
#
_entry.id   AF-A0ABD3PUI2-F1
#
_cell.length_a   1.000
_cell.length_b   1.000
_cell.length_c   1.000
_cell.angle_alpha   90.00
_cell.angle_beta   90.00
_cell.angle_gamma   90.00
#
_symmetry.space_group_name_H-M   'P 1'
#
loop_
_entity.id
_entity.type
_entity.pdbx_description
1 polymer ?
#
loop_
_entity_poly.entity_id
_entity_poly.type
_entity_poly.pdbx_seq_one_letter_code
_entity_poly.pdbx_strand_id
1 'polypeptide(L)'
;MESAERIVKAKANNSAPAGAVANKLNDNLNDDDDAGMSTRSVRNSSPSTQVDRTDHDSPSPDLPSPPDVEVIGNMIVDTLKDGLREQDSELDDGGKESNVVVDVEVGEILSGDERINVSGTSPYTISPILTIEEGLKTKEVGKRVFGIGEYLLMPRKPKWGFYAHEGDDYVGGIFIEQVGPREGMVSYIFVDSMAQGHKLGARLLDAGIKAMDEKRLKTQFALILDGNTASWNMFAKNGYKRPGVFRSLFGYSPRSFPKRLGYSLAFIGYNTWVRDDGLKNTDIHPKRWAMLESLLFSLFIGASLSLFSLRGGTEFLLTGIAVVAGITALRMALAYPIARMYGPVRFNRPEGGTLLSAILALAFGTWWPTFGFFVPKEDIWRDRDFGRYLGLQAFVAWMSLVAVYVGMSRLYPGLFNSGLETTVDLIIIYQMIPFFPFDSMDGAKVANYSKVMYVIGFALSLTAIILF
;
A
#
# COMPACT_ATOMS: atom_id res chain seq x y z
N MET A 1 -42.54 44.72 13.13
CA MET A 1 -42.53 44.63 11.65
C MET A 1 -41.17 45.14 11.18
N GLU A 2 -40.10 44.40 11.50
CA GLU A 2 -38.80 45.03 11.79
C GLU A 2 -37.62 44.03 11.69
N SER A 3 -37.51 43.30 10.57
CA SER A 3 -36.40 42.36 10.32
C SER A 3 -36.17 42.08 8.81
N ALA A 4 -36.35 43.10 7.97
CA ALA A 4 -36.25 42.96 6.51
C ALA A 4 -35.11 43.80 5.86
N GLU A 5 -34.22 44.40 6.68
CA GLU A 5 -33.34 45.50 6.23
C GLU A 5 -31.84 45.26 6.46
N ARG A 6 -31.36 44.02 6.33
CA ARG A 6 -29.92 43.69 6.52
C ARG A 6 -29.26 42.82 5.43
N ILE A 7 -29.86 42.68 4.24
CA ILE A 7 -29.32 41.82 3.15
C ILE A 7 -29.22 42.54 1.79
N VAL A 8 -28.75 43.80 1.74
CA VAL A 8 -28.48 44.51 0.47
C VAL A 8 -27.20 45.39 0.48
N LYS A 9 -26.17 45.07 1.28
CA LYS A 9 -24.96 45.92 1.38
C LYS A 9 -23.63 45.17 1.56
N ALA A 10 -23.31 44.28 0.61
CA ALA A 10 -22.00 43.62 0.52
C ALA A 10 -21.61 43.24 -0.93
N LYS A 11 -21.77 44.17 -1.90
CA LYS A 11 -21.40 43.93 -3.31
C LYS A 11 -20.96 45.20 -4.07
N ALA A 12 -19.88 45.82 -3.62
CA ALA A 12 -19.12 46.83 -4.35
C ALA A 12 -17.70 46.93 -3.77
N ASN A 13 -16.76 47.46 -4.55
CA ASN A 13 -15.36 47.77 -4.21
C ASN A 13 -14.46 46.52 -4.01
N ASN A 14 -13.24 46.43 -4.57
CA ASN A 14 -12.47 47.38 -5.38
C ASN A 14 -11.79 46.72 -6.59
N SER A 15 -11.52 47.54 -7.61
CA SER A 15 -10.67 47.23 -8.76
C SER A 15 -9.17 47.29 -8.40
N ALA A 16 -8.32 46.72 -9.27
CA ALA A 16 -6.87 46.90 -9.22
C ALA A 16 -6.45 48.37 -9.49
N PRO A 17 -5.16 48.69 -9.28
CA PRO A 17 -4.27 48.72 -10.45
C PRO A 17 -2.94 47.97 -10.26
N ALA A 18 -2.20 47.81 -11.35
CA ALA A 18 -0.86 47.23 -11.35
C ALA A 18 0.23 48.25 -10.97
N GLY A 19 1.35 47.76 -10.44
CA GLY A 19 2.58 48.52 -10.22
C GLY A 19 3.79 47.62 -10.41
N ALA A 20 4.76 48.05 -11.22
CA ALA A 20 5.95 47.27 -11.55
C ALA A 20 7.15 47.68 -10.67
N VAL A 21 7.97 46.71 -10.26
CA VAL A 21 9.33 46.93 -9.73
C VAL A 21 10.24 45.85 -10.34
N ALA A 22 11.43 46.25 -10.76
CA ALA A 22 12.46 45.38 -11.30
C ALA A 22 13.81 45.61 -10.60
N ASN A 23 14.71 44.63 -10.76
CA ASN A 23 16.17 44.69 -10.56
C ASN A 23 16.72 45.08 -9.16
N LYS A 24 17.29 44.05 -8.51
CA LYS A 24 18.61 43.97 -7.83
C LYS A 24 18.82 42.48 -7.49
N LEU A 25 19.85 41.75 -7.94
CA LEU A 25 21.19 42.08 -8.45
C LEU A 25 22.13 42.68 -7.39
N ASN A 26 23.40 42.25 -7.46
CA ASN A 26 24.48 42.33 -6.45
C ASN A 26 24.24 41.46 -5.20
N ASP A 27 25.23 40.81 -4.59
CA ASP A 27 26.59 40.44 -5.04
C ASP A 27 27.13 39.29 -4.16
N ASN A 28 28.11 38.55 -4.69
CA ASN A 28 29.32 38.13 -3.95
C ASN A 28 30.27 37.39 -4.92
N LEU A 29 31.25 38.15 -5.44
CA LEU A 29 32.48 37.62 -6.02
C LEU A 29 33.47 37.25 -4.91
N ASN A 30 34.37 36.33 -5.26
CA ASN A 30 35.81 36.25 -4.97
C ASN A 30 36.22 34.78 -5.30
N ASP A 31 37.22 34.44 -6.13
CA ASP A 31 38.59 34.97 -6.35
C ASP A 31 39.51 34.66 -5.14
N ASP A 32 40.74 34.12 -5.23
CA ASP A 32 41.60 33.57 -6.32
C ASP A 32 41.93 32.07 -6.03
N ASP A 33 42.74 31.23 -6.71
CA ASP A 33 43.59 31.21 -7.93
C ASP A 33 43.00 30.16 -8.94
N ASP A 34 43.44 29.83 -10.16
CA ASP A 34 44.67 29.91 -11.02
C ASP A 34 45.79 28.82 -10.88
N ALA A 35 46.47 28.59 -12.02
CA ALA A 35 47.58 27.67 -12.35
C ALA A 35 47.32 26.14 -12.26
N GLY A 36 47.88 25.29 -13.15
CA GLY A 36 48.63 25.56 -14.39
C GLY A 36 49.56 24.39 -14.80
N MET A 37 49.65 24.09 -16.11
CA MET A 37 50.51 23.04 -16.73
C MET A 37 50.23 21.58 -16.28
N SER A 38 50.63 20.50 -16.97
CA SER A 38 51.57 20.34 -18.09
C SER A 38 51.22 19.13 -18.97
N THR A 39 51.60 19.15 -20.24
CA THR A 39 51.56 17.98 -21.13
C THR A 39 52.72 17.01 -20.87
N ARG A 40 52.47 15.70 -20.80
CA ARG A 40 53.56 14.71 -20.97
C ARG A 40 53.10 13.41 -21.62
N SER A 41 53.54 13.18 -22.85
CA SER A 41 53.45 11.85 -23.47
C SER A 41 54.48 10.90 -22.84
N VAL A 42 54.08 9.68 -22.50
CA VAL A 42 55.01 8.58 -22.24
C VAL A 42 54.67 7.43 -23.17
N ARG A 43 55.69 6.99 -23.92
CA ARG A 43 55.69 5.85 -24.83
C ARG A 43 56.32 4.68 -24.08
N ASN A 44 55.73 3.48 -24.17
CA ASN A 44 56.29 2.13 -23.90
C ASN A 44 55.16 1.20 -23.42
N SER A 45 55.21 -0.13 -23.57
CA SER A 45 55.87 -1.03 -24.53
C SER A 45 55.44 -2.45 -24.14
N SER A 46 54.95 -3.28 -25.06
CA SER A 46 54.48 -4.63 -24.74
C SER A 46 55.61 -5.55 -24.25
N PRO A 47 55.30 -6.45 -23.31
CA PRO A 47 55.84 -7.81 -23.33
C PRO A 47 54.74 -8.81 -23.69
N SER A 48 55.05 -9.74 -24.59
CA SER A 48 54.21 -10.91 -24.86
C SER A 48 54.51 -12.01 -23.84
N THR A 49 53.59 -12.28 -22.93
CA THR A 49 53.70 -13.44 -22.03
C THR A 49 53.05 -14.66 -22.67
N GLN A 50 53.87 -15.67 -22.94
CA GLN A 50 53.46 -16.97 -23.42
C GLN A 50 52.83 -17.74 -22.24
N VAL A 51 51.57 -18.14 -22.35
CA VAL A 51 50.86 -18.92 -21.31
C VAL A 51 50.81 -20.37 -21.73
N ASP A 52 51.31 -21.24 -20.86
CA ASP A 52 51.36 -22.67 -21.09
C ASP A 52 49.97 -23.32 -20.98
N ARG A 53 49.73 -24.42 -21.71
CA ARG A 53 48.49 -25.20 -21.60
C ARG A 53 48.74 -26.47 -20.79
N THR A 54 48.45 -26.40 -19.50
CA THR A 54 48.30 -27.59 -18.65
C THR A 54 46.83 -27.95 -18.55
N ASP A 55 46.43 -29.02 -19.23
CA ASP A 55 45.08 -29.57 -19.14
C ASP A 55 44.85 -30.17 -17.74
N HIS A 56 43.86 -29.63 -17.02
CA HIS A 56 43.42 -30.17 -15.73
C HIS A 56 41.89 -30.36 -15.76
N ASP A 57 41.47 -31.54 -16.20
CA ASP A 57 40.12 -32.02 -15.93
C ASP A 57 39.91 -32.07 -14.41
N SER A 58 38.93 -31.30 -13.94
CA SER A 58 38.40 -31.37 -12.58
C SER A 58 36.88 -31.37 -12.70
N PRO A 59 36.16 -32.31 -12.05
CA PRO A 59 34.71 -32.38 -12.15
C PRO A 59 34.10 -31.09 -11.61
N SER A 60 33.16 -30.52 -12.36
CA SER A 60 32.37 -29.38 -11.86
C SER A 60 31.56 -29.83 -10.65
N PRO A 61 31.55 -29.06 -9.55
CA PRO A 61 30.71 -29.38 -8.40
C PRO A 61 29.23 -29.22 -8.80
N ASP A 62 28.40 -30.20 -8.42
CA ASP A 62 26.97 -30.14 -8.66
C ASP A 62 26.37 -28.87 -8.02
N LEU A 63 25.73 -28.04 -8.85
CA LEU A 63 25.01 -26.86 -8.35
C LEU A 63 23.80 -27.32 -7.52
N PRO A 64 23.60 -26.78 -6.30
CA PRO A 64 22.44 -27.12 -5.51
C PRO A 64 21.16 -26.68 -6.24
N SER A 65 20.21 -27.60 -6.37
CA SER A 65 18.88 -27.32 -6.92
C SER A 65 18.25 -26.11 -6.21
N PRO A 66 17.55 -25.21 -6.94
CA PRO A 66 16.79 -24.14 -6.29
C PRO A 66 15.76 -24.72 -5.30
N PRO A 67 15.49 -24.04 -4.18
CA PRO A 67 14.52 -24.52 -3.19
C PRO A 67 13.13 -24.60 -3.81
N ASP A 68 12.40 -25.66 -3.48
CA ASP A 68 11.13 -25.96 -4.11
C ASP A 68 10.08 -24.88 -3.85
N VAL A 69 9.29 -24.53 -4.86
CA VAL A 69 8.31 -23.42 -4.78
C VAL A 69 7.23 -23.75 -3.77
N GLU A 70 6.89 -25.04 -3.61
CA GLU A 70 5.96 -25.54 -2.59
C GLU A 70 6.51 -25.33 -1.17
N VAL A 71 7.82 -25.40 -0.94
CA VAL A 71 8.44 -25.12 0.37
C VAL A 71 8.31 -23.64 0.73
N ILE A 72 8.52 -22.73 -0.23
CA ILE A 72 8.34 -21.29 -0.01
C ILE A 72 6.87 -20.96 0.25
N GLY A 73 5.94 -21.55 -0.52
CA GLY A 73 4.50 -21.40 -0.32
C GLY A 73 4.05 -21.86 1.07
N ASN A 74 4.47 -23.05 1.49
CA ASN A 74 4.16 -23.60 2.81
C ASN A 74 4.79 -22.76 3.94
N MET A 75 6.03 -22.28 3.79
CA MET A 75 6.69 -21.42 4.78
C MET A 75 5.93 -20.10 5.00
N ILE A 76 5.41 -19.47 3.94
CA ILE A 76 4.56 -18.27 4.05
C ILE A 76 3.23 -18.61 4.74
N VAL A 77 2.58 -19.70 4.34
CA VAL A 77 1.30 -20.15 4.92
C VAL A 77 1.45 -20.51 6.40
N ASP A 78 2.54 -21.15 6.81
CA ASP A 78 2.78 -21.55 8.20
C ASP A 78 3.22 -20.37 9.07
N THR A 79 4.03 -19.44 8.54
CA THR A 79 4.31 -18.15 9.21
C THR A 79 3.01 -17.37 9.48
N LEU A 80 2.06 -17.39 8.54
CA LEU A 80 0.74 -16.79 8.72
C LEU A 80 -0.13 -17.58 9.73
N LYS A 81 -0.04 -18.92 9.76
CA LYS A 81 -0.76 -19.75 10.77
C LYS A 81 -0.24 -19.50 12.18
N ASP A 82 1.07 -19.44 12.38
CA ASP A 82 1.64 -19.30 13.73
C ASP A 82 1.47 -17.87 14.28
N GLY A 83 1.54 -16.83 13.43
CA GLY A 83 1.10 -15.47 13.80
C GLY A 83 -0.42 -15.34 14.06
N LEU A 84 -1.23 -16.31 13.61
CA LEU A 84 -2.65 -16.47 14.00
C LEU A 84 -2.83 -17.37 15.24
N ARG A 85 -1.77 -18.07 15.69
CA ARG A 85 -1.78 -19.01 16.81
C ARG A 85 -1.36 -18.32 18.11
N GLU A 86 -0.43 -17.38 18.05
CA GLU A 86 -0.09 -16.49 19.17
C GLU A 86 -1.32 -15.68 19.66
N GLN A 87 -2.28 -15.37 18.76
CA GLN A 87 -3.54 -14.69 19.12
C GLN A 87 -4.45 -15.51 20.04
N ASP A 88 -4.35 -16.84 20.04
CA ASP A 88 -5.12 -17.71 20.93
C ASP A 88 -4.41 -17.94 22.28
N SER A 89 -3.11 -17.59 22.42
CA SER A 89 -2.31 -17.84 23.64
C SER A 89 -2.14 -16.64 24.59
N GLU A 90 -2.25 -15.39 24.15
CA GLU A 90 -2.15 -14.21 25.05
C GLU A 90 -3.42 -13.93 25.89
N LEU A 91 -4.37 -14.88 25.99
CA LEU A 91 -5.68 -14.68 26.63
C LEU A 91 -6.03 -15.69 27.73
N ASP A 92 -5.09 -16.51 28.19
CA ASP A 92 -5.31 -17.52 29.24
C ASP A 92 -4.21 -17.50 30.34
N ASP A 93 -3.86 -16.29 30.82
CA ASP A 93 -3.07 -16.13 32.05
C ASP A 93 -3.98 -15.79 33.25
N GLY A 94 -3.90 -16.62 34.28
CA GLY A 94 -4.89 -16.73 35.36
C GLY A 94 -4.79 -15.63 36.41
N GLY A 95 -5.31 -14.43 36.10
CA GLY A 95 -5.43 -13.33 37.05
C GLY A 95 -6.36 -13.66 38.24
N LYS A 96 -5.77 -13.95 39.40
CA LYS A 96 -6.49 -14.24 40.66
C LYS A 96 -7.46 -13.12 41.04
N GLU A 97 -8.70 -13.48 41.35
CA GLU A 97 -9.67 -12.57 41.96
C GLU A 97 -9.15 -12.03 43.30
N SER A 98 -9.11 -10.71 43.43
CA SER A 98 -8.97 -10.02 44.72
C SER A 98 -10.22 -9.16 44.92
N ASN A 99 -11.14 -9.64 45.75
CA ASN A 99 -12.39 -8.96 46.05
C ASN A 99 -12.14 -7.70 46.87
N VAL A 100 -11.85 -6.59 46.19
CA VAL A 100 -11.89 -5.24 46.75
C VAL A 100 -13.26 -4.65 46.40
N VAL A 101 -14.21 -4.80 47.32
CA VAL A 101 -15.50 -4.09 47.25
C VAL A 101 -15.20 -2.60 47.44
N VAL A 102 -15.41 -1.82 46.38
CA VAL A 102 -15.43 -0.36 46.45
C VAL A 102 -16.88 0.06 46.24
N ASP A 103 -17.54 0.47 47.32
CA ASP A 103 -18.85 1.10 47.23
C ASP A 103 -18.69 2.45 46.52
N VAL A 104 -19.10 2.49 45.25
CA VAL A 104 -19.21 3.71 44.46
C VAL A 104 -20.69 4.07 44.40
N GLU A 105 -21.07 5.20 45.03
CA GLU A 105 -22.40 5.78 44.85
C GLU A 105 -22.59 6.17 43.37
N VAL A 106 -23.30 5.33 42.63
CA VAL A 106 -23.76 5.65 41.27
C VAL A 106 -24.96 6.58 41.39
N GLY A 107 -24.69 7.89 41.43
CA GLY A 107 -25.74 8.91 41.39
C GLY A 107 -26.61 8.77 40.14
N GLU A 108 -27.92 9.02 40.29
CA GLU A 108 -28.88 8.95 39.18
C GLU A 108 -28.51 9.94 38.07
N ILE A 109 -28.09 9.41 36.91
CA ILE A 109 -27.89 10.20 35.69
C ILE A 109 -28.78 9.65 34.58
N LEU A 110 -29.94 10.29 34.46
CA LEU A 110 -30.73 10.47 33.24
C LEU A 110 -30.99 9.20 32.40
N SER A 111 -32.05 8.48 32.79
CA SER A 111 -32.85 7.68 31.85
C SER A 111 -33.52 8.61 30.83
N GLY A 112 -32.80 8.95 29.76
CA GLY A 112 -33.27 9.80 28.67
C GLY A 112 -33.16 9.09 27.32
N ASP A 113 -34.27 8.53 26.84
CA ASP A 113 -34.39 7.99 25.47
C ASP A 113 -34.52 9.14 24.45
N GLU A 114 -33.54 10.05 24.44
CA GLU A 114 -33.52 11.26 23.61
C GLU A 114 -33.15 10.91 22.16
N ARG A 115 -34.11 10.30 21.45
CA ARG A 115 -34.01 10.02 20.03
C ARG A 115 -34.12 11.32 19.24
N ILE A 116 -32.97 11.98 19.03
CA ILE A 116 -32.85 13.22 18.24
C ILE A 116 -33.27 12.94 16.79
N ASN A 117 -34.56 13.12 16.52
CA ASN A 117 -35.21 12.66 15.30
C ASN A 117 -35.07 13.69 14.16
N VAL A 118 -33.84 13.81 13.64
CA VAL A 118 -33.54 14.70 12.50
C VAL A 118 -34.21 14.15 11.24
N SER A 119 -35.22 14.85 10.72
CA SER A 119 -35.98 14.46 9.53
C SER A 119 -35.06 14.16 8.33
N GLY A 120 -35.00 12.90 7.91
CA GLY A 120 -33.96 12.38 7.01
C GLY A 120 -33.10 11.27 7.62
N THR A 121 -33.55 10.63 8.69
CA THR A 121 -32.95 9.44 9.29
C THR A 121 -32.77 8.31 8.29
N SER A 122 -31.53 7.84 8.15
CA SER A 122 -31.21 6.59 7.46
C SER A 122 -31.94 5.43 8.16
N PRO A 123 -32.54 4.46 7.42
CA PRO A 123 -33.23 3.32 8.05
C PRO A 123 -32.28 2.45 8.89
N TYR A 124 -31.01 2.39 8.48
CA TYR A 124 -29.97 1.63 9.17
C TYR A 124 -29.64 2.17 10.57
N THR A 125 -29.89 1.34 11.58
CA THR A 125 -29.39 1.52 12.95
C THR A 125 -27.95 1.00 13.05
N ILE A 126 -27.17 1.50 14.02
CA ILE A 126 -25.82 0.99 14.33
C ILE A 126 -25.80 0.58 15.80
N SER A 127 -25.34 -0.64 16.05
CA SER A 127 -25.36 -1.29 17.36
C SER A 127 -23.97 -1.85 17.69
N PRO A 128 -23.53 -1.84 18.96
CA PRO A 128 -22.27 -2.45 19.37
C PRO A 128 -22.36 -3.97 19.25
N ILE A 129 -21.26 -4.64 18.91
CA ILE A 129 -21.16 -6.09 18.99
C ILE A 129 -20.99 -6.46 20.48
N LEU A 130 -22.00 -7.09 21.07
CA LEU A 130 -22.00 -7.52 22.48
C LEU A 130 -21.73 -9.03 22.63
N THR A 131 -22.11 -9.81 21.62
CA THR A 131 -22.04 -11.27 21.60
C THR A 131 -21.19 -11.80 20.45
N ILE A 132 -20.71 -13.05 20.59
CA ILE A 132 -20.00 -13.74 19.51
C ILE A 132 -20.93 -14.00 18.32
N GLU A 133 -22.24 -14.20 18.55
CA GLU A 133 -23.21 -14.45 17.48
C GLU A 133 -23.42 -13.21 16.58
N GLU A 134 -23.61 -12.03 17.16
CA GLU A 134 -23.65 -10.77 16.41
C GLU A 134 -22.35 -10.56 15.62
N GLY A 135 -21.20 -10.85 16.23
CA GLY A 135 -19.90 -10.79 15.58
C GLY A 135 -19.79 -11.72 14.37
N LEU A 136 -20.31 -12.94 14.46
CA LEU A 136 -20.33 -13.91 13.35
C LEU A 136 -21.33 -13.52 12.25
N LYS A 137 -22.54 -13.05 12.60
CA LYS A 137 -23.52 -12.51 11.64
C LYS A 137 -22.92 -11.34 10.86
N THR A 138 -22.24 -10.43 11.56
CA THR A 138 -21.50 -9.30 10.97
C THR A 138 -20.37 -9.79 10.05
N LYS A 139 -19.63 -10.84 10.42
CA LYS A 139 -18.57 -11.42 9.60
C LYS A 139 -19.10 -12.04 8.29
N GLU A 140 -20.26 -12.69 8.31
CA GLU A 140 -20.90 -13.22 7.10
C GLU A 140 -21.39 -12.12 6.14
N VAL A 141 -21.62 -10.87 6.60
CA VAL A 141 -21.77 -9.70 5.69
C VAL A 141 -20.43 -9.38 5.02
N GLY A 142 -19.33 -9.34 5.78
CA GLY A 142 -17.99 -9.12 5.26
C GLY A 142 -17.61 -10.09 4.13
N LYS A 143 -18.00 -11.36 4.28
CA LYS A 143 -17.87 -12.42 3.25
C LYS A 143 -18.57 -12.10 1.93
N ARG A 144 -19.72 -11.42 1.97
CA ARG A 144 -20.44 -10.96 0.76
C ARG A 144 -19.74 -9.77 0.11
N VAL A 145 -19.14 -8.89 0.90
CA VAL A 145 -18.48 -7.66 0.43
C VAL A 145 -17.11 -7.91 -0.19
N PHE A 146 -16.27 -8.75 0.42
CA PHE A 146 -14.89 -9.01 -0.03
C PHE A 146 -14.67 -10.40 -0.64
N GLY A 147 -15.67 -11.29 -0.59
CA GLY A 147 -15.52 -12.68 -1.01
C GLY A 147 -14.69 -13.53 -0.03
N ILE A 148 -14.26 -14.71 -0.50
CA ILE A 148 -13.66 -15.74 0.35
C ILE A 148 -12.24 -15.39 0.83
N GLY A 149 -11.43 -14.70 0.00
CA GLY A 149 -10.02 -14.41 0.29
C GLY A 149 -9.82 -13.61 1.58
N GLU A 150 -10.35 -12.38 1.63
CA GLU A 150 -10.26 -11.54 2.83
C GLU A 150 -11.07 -12.10 4.02
N TYR A 151 -12.17 -12.80 3.77
CA TYR A 151 -12.99 -13.43 4.82
C TYR A 151 -12.20 -14.45 5.67
N LEU A 152 -11.21 -15.13 5.07
CA LEU A 152 -10.30 -16.03 5.79
C LEU A 152 -9.35 -15.29 6.75
N LEU A 153 -9.01 -14.03 6.44
CA LEU A 153 -8.16 -13.17 7.29
C LEU A 153 -8.95 -12.30 8.28
N MET A 154 -10.28 -12.23 8.16
CA MET A 154 -11.12 -11.60 9.18
C MET A 154 -11.04 -12.38 10.51
N PRO A 155 -11.12 -11.71 11.68
CA PRO A 155 -11.06 -12.36 12.99
C PRO A 155 -12.02 -13.56 13.09
N ARG A 156 -11.59 -14.65 13.72
CA ARG A 156 -12.44 -15.85 13.91
C ARG A 156 -13.60 -15.60 14.88
N LYS A 157 -13.40 -14.72 15.87
CA LYS A 157 -14.37 -14.33 16.90
C LYS A 157 -14.23 -12.81 17.14
N PRO A 158 -14.81 -11.93 16.30
CA PRO A 158 -14.71 -10.49 16.50
C PRO A 158 -15.48 -10.07 17.76
N LYS A 159 -14.74 -9.72 18.83
CA LYS A 159 -15.28 -9.36 20.16
C LYS A 159 -15.48 -7.85 20.38
N TRP A 160 -15.04 -6.99 19.45
CA TRP A 160 -15.12 -5.54 19.61
C TRP A 160 -15.31 -4.86 18.24
N GLY A 161 -16.33 -4.00 18.17
CA GLY A 161 -16.81 -3.46 16.91
C GLY A 161 -18.27 -3.02 16.97
N PHE A 162 -18.78 -2.60 15.83
CA PHE A 162 -20.17 -2.21 15.63
C PHE A 162 -20.71 -2.86 14.36
N TYR A 163 -22.00 -3.15 14.33
CA TYR A 163 -22.71 -3.61 13.14
C TYR A 163 -23.81 -2.62 12.75
N ALA A 164 -24.16 -2.62 11.47
CA ALA A 164 -25.29 -1.86 10.94
C ALA A 164 -26.39 -2.81 10.48
N HIS A 165 -27.64 -2.48 10.81
CA HIS A 165 -28.79 -3.35 10.54
C HIS A 165 -30.06 -2.57 10.19
N GLU A 166 -30.96 -3.22 9.45
CA GLU A 166 -32.33 -2.76 9.13
C GLU A 166 -33.30 -3.88 9.57
N GLY A 167 -34.04 -3.65 10.64
CA GLY A 167 -34.72 -4.74 11.36
C GLY A 167 -33.69 -5.77 11.87
N ASP A 168 -33.89 -7.03 11.51
CA ASP A 168 -32.98 -8.15 11.84
C ASP A 168 -31.85 -8.34 10.81
N ASP A 169 -31.89 -7.67 9.66
CA ASP A 169 -30.94 -7.87 8.56
C ASP A 169 -29.63 -7.09 8.76
N TYR A 170 -28.50 -7.81 8.77
CA TYR A 170 -27.16 -7.25 8.91
C TYR A 170 -26.63 -6.78 7.55
N VAL A 171 -26.31 -5.49 7.45
CA VAL A 171 -25.93 -4.80 6.19
C VAL A 171 -24.57 -4.11 6.23
N GLY A 172 -23.86 -4.14 7.36
CA GLY A 172 -22.52 -3.58 7.46
C GLY A 172 -21.86 -3.81 8.81
N GLY A 173 -20.58 -3.50 8.91
CA GLY A 173 -19.82 -3.69 10.13
C GLY A 173 -18.49 -2.96 10.15
N ILE A 174 -17.97 -2.77 11.35
CA ILE A 174 -16.61 -2.35 11.65
C ILE A 174 -16.06 -3.21 12.78
N PHE A 175 -14.88 -3.79 12.57
CA PHE A 175 -14.12 -4.49 13.60
C PHE A 175 -12.95 -3.59 14.05
N ILE A 176 -12.80 -3.44 15.36
CA ILE A 176 -11.74 -2.64 15.98
C ILE A 176 -10.98 -3.47 17.01
N GLU A 177 -9.68 -3.26 17.07
CA GLU A 177 -8.75 -4.06 17.85
C GLU A 177 -7.79 -3.15 18.62
N GLN A 178 -7.49 -3.49 19.87
CA GLN A 178 -6.41 -2.84 20.60
C GLN A 178 -5.11 -3.57 20.27
N VAL A 179 -4.17 -2.89 19.61
CA VAL A 179 -2.89 -3.46 19.15
C VAL A 179 -1.73 -3.10 20.07
N GLY A 180 -1.92 -2.14 20.98
CA GLY A 180 -0.92 -1.76 21.98
C GLY A 180 -1.51 -0.93 23.14
N PRO A 181 -0.70 -0.53 24.12
CA PRO A 181 -1.19 0.09 25.37
C PRO A 181 -1.99 1.39 25.19
N ARG A 182 -1.79 2.10 24.07
CA ARG A 182 -2.52 3.31 23.69
C ARG A 182 -2.89 3.31 22.21
N GLU A 183 -2.90 2.13 21.59
CA GLU A 183 -2.94 1.96 20.14
C GLU A 183 -4.12 1.10 19.73
N GLY A 184 -5.04 1.68 18.98
CA GLY A 184 -6.19 1.00 18.38
C GLY A 184 -6.01 0.82 16.88
N MET A 185 -6.77 -0.07 16.27
CA MET A 185 -6.79 -0.28 14.83
C MET A 185 -8.21 -0.60 14.36
N VAL A 186 -8.62 -0.01 13.24
CA VAL A 186 -9.71 -0.55 12.43
C VAL A 186 -9.14 -1.68 11.59
N SER A 187 -9.50 -2.93 11.91
CA SER A 187 -9.02 -4.09 11.17
C SER A 187 -9.85 -4.35 9.91
N TYR A 188 -11.17 -4.19 10.00
CA TYR A 188 -12.09 -4.28 8.86
C TYR A 188 -13.22 -3.26 8.99
N ILE A 189 -13.66 -2.71 7.85
CA ILE A 189 -14.89 -1.91 7.75
C ILE A 189 -15.56 -2.17 6.40
N PHE A 190 -16.86 -2.44 6.40
CA PHE A 190 -17.62 -2.84 5.22
C PHE A 190 -19.10 -2.46 5.31
N VAL A 191 -19.71 -2.28 4.14
CA VAL A 191 -21.15 -2.07 3.96
C VAL A 191 -21.58 -2.86 2.72
N ASP A 192 -22.61 -3.67 2.87
CA ASP A 192 -23.24 -4.42 1.78
C ASP A 192 -23.66 -3.46 0.67
N SER A 193 -23.41 -3.84 -0.58
CA SER A 193 -23.79 -3.10 -1.79
C SER A 193 -25.20 -2.48 -1.74
N MET A 194 -26.18 -3.17 -1.16
CA MET A 194 -27.57 -2.73 -1.06
C MET A 194 -27.77 -1.54 -0.09
N ALA A 195 -26.91 -1.38 0.92
CA ALA A 195 -26.97 -0.31 1.93
C ALA A 195 -25.94 0.82 1.69
N GLN A 196 -25.21 0.79 0.57
CA GLN A 196 -24.26 1.84 0.22
C GLN A 196 -24.97 3.15 -0.18
N GLY A 197 -24.23 4.26 -0.19
CA GLY A 197 -24.80 5.61 -0.43
C GLY A 197 -25.38 6.30 0.82
N HIS A 198 -25.95 5.56 1.77
CA HIS A 198 -26.55 6.08 3.02
C HIS A 198 -25.55 6.62 4.07
N LYS A 199 -24.31 6.96 3.65
CA LYS A 199 -23.16 7.33 4.50
C LYS A 199 -22.84 6.31 5.62
N LEU A 200 -23.31 5.07 5.50
CA LEU A 200 -23.30 4.10 6.58
C LEU A 200 -21.89 3.73 7.06
N GLY A 201 -20.94 3.61 6.13
CA GLY A 201 -19.52 3.40 6.45
C GLY A 201 -18.90 4.55 7.24
N ALA A 202 -19.27 5.80 6.95
CA ALA A 202 -18.79 6.94 7.74
C ALA A 202 -19.33 6.85 9.18
N ARG A 203 -20.64 6.62 9.34
CA ARG A 203 -21.26 6.44 10.67
C ARG A 203 -20.65 5.28 11.47
N LEU A 204 -20.30 4.16 10.80
CA LEU A 204 -19.59 3.03 11.41
C LEU A 204 -18.16 3.42 11.84
N LEU A 205 -17.42 4.12 10.97
CA LEU A 205 -16.08 4.62 11.32
C LEU A 205 -16.14 5.60 12.50
N ASP A 206 -17.09 6.53 12.50
CA ASP A 206 -17.27 7.52 13.58
C ASP A 206 -17.56 6.82 14.92
N ALA A 207 -18.39 5.76 14.93
CA ALA A 207 -18.65 4.94 16.11
C ALA A 207 -17.39 4.17 16.58
N GLY A 208 -16.64 3.57 15.65
CA GLY A 208 -15.39 2.87 15.97
C GLY A 208 -14.30 3.80 16.53
N ILE A 209 -14.17 4.99 15.95
CA ILE A 209 -13.31 6.07 16.46
C ILE A 209 -13.72 6.45 17.89
N LYS A 210 -15.02 6.69 18.14
CA LYS A 210 -15.53 7.04 19.47
C LYS A 210 -15.17 5.98 20.51
N ALA A 211 -15.36 4.69 20.20
CA ALA A 211 -15.00 3.61 21.12
C ALA A 211 -13.48 3.50 21.38
N MET A 212 -12.64 3.79 20.38
CA MET A 212 -11.18 3.85 20.58
C MET A 212 -10.76 5.07 21.41
N ASP A 213 -11.39 6.24 21.19
CA ASP A 213 -11.18 7.46 21.97
C ASP A 213 -11.65 7.28 23.44
N GLU A 214 -12.78 6.61 23.68
CA GLU A 214 -13.28 6.23 25.01
C GLU A 214 -12.32 5.29 25.76
N LYS A 215 -11.75 4.29 25.07
CA LYS A 215 -10.65 3.47 25.61
C LYS A 215 -9.30 4.21 25.69
N ARG A 216 -9.26 5.53 25.43
CA ARG A 216 -8.07 6.40 25.51
C ARG A 216 -6.92 5.98 24.56
N LEU A 217 -7.26 5.30 23.46
CA LEU A 217 -6.31 4.84 22.43
C LEU A 217 -5.94 6.01 21.51
N LYS A 218 -4.90 6.75 21.90
CA LYS A 218 -4.44 7.98 21.24
C LYS A 218 -3.96 7.81 19.79
N THR A 219 -3.42 6.65 19.44
CA THR A 219 -2.94 6.35 18.09
C THR A 219 -3.87 5.33 17.47
N GLN A 220 -4.42 5.62 16.29
CA GLN A 220 -5.39 4.74 15.63
C GLN A 220 -4.94 4.43 14.21
N PHE A 221 -4.77 3.15 13.92
CA PHE A 221 -4.31 2.64 12.63
C PHE A 221 -5.49 2.19 11.75
N ALA A 222 -5.27 2.21 10.45
CA ALA A 222 -6.06 1.49 9.46
C ALA A 222 -5.15 1.08 8.29
N LEU A 223 -5.46 -0.04 7.65
CA LEU A 223 -4.87 -0.40 6.35
C LEU A 223 -5.92 -0.10 5.28
N ILE A 224 -5.51 0.53 4.18
CA ILE A 224 -6.43 0.83 3.09
C ILE A 224 -5.79 0.52 1.76
N LEU A 225 -6.45 -0.35 1.01
CA LEU A 225 -6.10 -0.78 -0.34
C LEU A 225 -5.84 0.39 -1.29
N ASP A 226 -4.82 0.24 -2.15
CA ASP A 226 -4.47 1.19 -3.18
C ASP A 226 -5.58 1.37 -4.22
N GLY A 227 -6.05 2.62 -4.34
CA GLY A 227 -7.16 2.97 -5.24
C GLY A 227 -8.55 2.83 -4.63
N ASN A 228 -8.71 2.37 -3.38
CA ASN A 228 -10.00 2.43 -2.68
C ASN A 228 -10.30 3.88 -2.22
N THR A 229 -10.63 4.74 -3.18
CA THR A 229 -10.89 6.17 -2.98
C THR A 229 -11.98 6.43 -1.94
N ALA A 230 -13.00 5.56 -1.87
CA ALA A 230 -14.09 5.68 -0.91
C ALA A 230 -13.56 5.63 0.54
N SER A 231 -12.76 4.62 0.87
CA SER A 231 -12.11 4.50 2.18
C SER A 231 -11.06 5.58 2.41
N TRP A 232 -10.20 5.89 1.43
CA TRP A 232 -9.19 6.97 1.57
C TRP A 232 -9.86 8.30 1.96
N ASN A 233 -10.92 8.69 1.26
CA ASN A 233 -11.71 9.89 1.57
C ASN A 233 -12.35 9.85 2.97
N MET A 234 -12.84 8.69 3.39
CA MET A 234 -13.57 8.49 4.65
C MET A 234 -12.64 8.61 5.85
N PHE A 235 -11.45 7.99 5.78
CA PHE A 235 -10.42 8.08 6.82
C PHE A 235 -9.72 9.45 6.83
N ALA A 236 -9.42 10.04 5.66
CA ALA A 236 -8.83 11.38 5.57
C ALA A 236 -9.70 12.47 6.24
N LYS A 237 -11.02 12.43 6.02
CA LYS A 237 -11.98 13.34 6.66
C LYS A 237 -12.02 13.19 8.19
N ASN A 238 -11.76 11.98 8.69
CA ASN A 238 -11.66 11.69 10.11
C ASN A 238 -10.25 11.92 10.72
N GLY A 239 -9.39 12.64 9.99
CA GLY A 239 -8.08 13.09 10.49
C GLY A 239 -6.96 12.05 10.42
N TYR A 240 -7.19 10.89 9.77
CA TYR A 240 -6.12 9.96 9.46
C TYR A 240 -5.24 10.51 8.34
N LYS A 241 -3.94 10.24 8.40
CA LYS A 241 -2.95 10.62 7.38
C LYS A 241 -1.97 9.49 7.13
N ARG A 242 -1.20 9.56 6.04
CA ARG A 242 -0.20 8.54 5.70
C ARG A 242 1.21 8.94 6.14
N PRO A 243 1.75 8.39 7.24
CA PRO A 243 3.17 8.54 7.56
C PRO A 243 4.08 7.86 6.52
N GLY A 244 5.36 8.25 6.48
CA GLY A 244 6.37 7.48 5.73
C GLY A 244 6.61 6.09 6.33
N VAL A 245 7.05 5.13 5.52
CA VAL A 245 7.20 3.70 5.91
C VAL A 245 8.03 3.50 7.20
N PHE A 246 9.11 4.26 7.37
CA PHE A 246 9.90 4.20 8.60
C PHE A 246 9.11 4.64 9.85
N ARG A 247 8.21 5.63 9.73
CA ARG A 247 7.34 6.04 10.85
C ARG A 247 6.18 5.06 11.05
N SER A 248 5.57 4.49 10.01
CA SER A 248 4.52 3.48 10.20
C SER A 248 5.04 2.22 10.89
N LEU A 249 6.27 1.79 10.57
CA LEU A 249 6.90 0.62 11.22
C LEU A 249 7.43 0.97 12.61
N PHE A 250 8.35 1.93 12.72
CA PHE A 250 9.20 2.14 13.91
C PHE A 250 8.81 3.35 14.76
N GLY A 251 7.90 4.22 14.30
CA GLY A 251 7.50 5.45 15.01
C GLY A 251 6.44 5.27 16.10
N TYR A 252 6.14 4.03 16.48
CA TYR A 252 5.01 3.64 17.33
C TYR A 252 5.39 2.46 18.26
N SER A 253 4.53 2.07 19.20
CA SER A 253 4.89 1.14 20.28
C SER A 253 5.49 -0.19 19.77
N PRO A 254 6.50 -0.76 20.47
CA PRO A 254 7.06 -2.07 20.14
C PRO A 254 6.06 -3.22 20.29
N ARG A 255 5.07 -3.15 21.19
CA ARG A 255 4.08 -4.25 21.37
C ARG A 255 3.22 -4.47 20.12
N SER A 256 2.89 -3.39 19.42
CA SER A 256 2.16 -3.39 18.15
C SER A 256 3.08 -3.59 16.94
N PHE A 257 4.41 -3.64 17.10
CA PHE A 257 5.35 -3.78 15.99
C PHE A 257 5.18 -5.07 15.19
N PRO A 258 5.08 -6.29 15.78
CA PRO A 258 4.90 -7.53 15.02
C PRO A 258 3.64 -7.48 14.14
N LYS A 259 2.57 -6.88 14.66
CA LYS A 259 1.31 -6.70 13.95
C LYS A 259 1.44 -5.69 12.80
N ARG A 260 2.02 -4.50 13.02
CA ARG A 260 2.31 -3.52 11.95
C ARG A 260 3.29 -4.08 10.90
N LEU A 261 4.25 -4.90 11.31
CA LEU A 261 5.20 -5.58 10.43
C LEU A 261 4.49 -6.60 9.54
N GLY A 262 3.77 -7.56 10.12
CA GLY A 262 3.01 -8.57 9.39
C GLY A 262 2.04 -7.95 8.39
N TYR A 263 1.38 -6.85 8.77
CA TYR A 263 0.55 -6.06 7.86
C TYR A 263 1.34 -5.42 6.71
N SER A 264 2.49 -4.80 6.99
CA SER A 264 3.37 -4.23 5.95
C SER A 264 3.97 -5.26 5.01
N LEU A 265 4.01 -6.54 5.40
CA LEU A 265 4.51 -7.65 4.59
C LEU A 265 3.39 -8.29 3.75
N ALA A 266 2.29 -8.72 4.38
CA ALA A 266 1.27 -9.55 3.73
C ALA A 266 0.27 -8.76 2.85
N PHE A 267 0.00 -7.49 3.17
CA PHE A 267 -1.03 -6.69 2.49
C PHE A 267 -0.39 -5.82 1.41
N ILE A 268 -0.08 -6.44 0.28
CA ILE A 268 0.61 -5.83 -0.87
C ILE A 268 -0.26 -4.70 -1.43
N GLY A 269 0.32 -3.51 -1.62
CA GLY A 269 -0.45 -2.36 -2.14
C GLY A 269 -1.58 -1.89 -1.21
N TYR A 270 -1.44 -2.09 0.09
CA TYR A 270 -2.20 -1.34 1.10
C TYR A 270 -1.30 -0.24 1.68
N ASN A 271 -1.89 0.86 2.14
CA ASN A 271 -1.18 1.94 2.82
C ASN A 271 -1.54 1.97 4.30
N THR A 272 -0.59 2.36 5.15
CA THR A 272 -0.86 2.57 6.57
C THR A 272 -1.39 3.99 6.77
N TRP A 273 -2.64 4.09 7.21
CA TRP A 273 -3.27 5.34 7.63
C TRP A 273 -3.26 5.43 9.15
N VAL A 274 -2.92 6.60 9.69
CA VAL A 274 -2.82 6.82 11.14
C VAL A 274 -3.48 8.14 11.55
N ARG A 275 -4.34 8.08 12.57
CA ARG A 275 -4.87 9.22 13.33
C ARG A 275 -4.05 9.33 14.62
N ASP A 276 -3.33 10.44 14.77
CA ASP A 276 -2.28 10.68 15.77
C ASP A 276 -2.17 12.21 16.00
N ASP A 277 -2.07 12.63 17.27
CA ASP A 277 -1.81 14.03 17.65
C ASP A 277 -0.57 14.58 16.91
N GLY A 278 0.49 13.77 16.81
CA GLY A 278 1.76 14.07 16.14
C GLY A 278 1.73 14.05 14.60
N LEU A 279 0.54 13.92 13.99
CA LEU A 279 0.32 14.09 12.54
C LEU A 279 -0.61 15.26 12.20
N LYS A 280 -1.19 15.97 13.19
CA LYS A 280 -2.19 17.03 12.97
C LYS A 280 -1.73 18.12 11.98
N ASN A 281 -0.44 18.45 11.94
CA ASN A 281 0.12 19.50 11.07
C ASN A 281 0.86 18.99 9.81
N THR A 282 0.87 17.68 9.52
CA THR A 282 1.43 17.18 8.25
C THR A 282 0.41 17.26 7.11
N ASP A 283 0.87 17.26 5.87
CA ASP A 283 0.05 16.92 4.70
C ASP A 283 -0.60 15.53 4.89
N ILE A 284 -1.73 15.26 4.24
CA ILE A 284 -2.41 13.95 4.28
C ILE A 284 -1.58 12.87 3.56
N HIS A 285 -0.76 13.29 2.59
CA HIS A 285 0.07 12.45 1.75
C HIS A 285 1.55 12.91 1.74
N PRO A 286 2.51 11.98 1.60
CA PRO A 286 3.94 12.31 1.54
C PRO A 286 4.31 13.16 0.30
N LYS A 287 5.37 13.96 0.44
CA LYS A 287 5.77 15.03 -0.50
C LYS A 287 6.51 14.53 -1.75
N ARG A 288 6.85 15.50 -2.62
CA ARG A 288 7.27 15.41 -4.04
C ARG A 288 8.24 14.30 -4.48
N TRP A 289 8.98 13.65 -3.59
CA TRP A 289 10.09 12.74 -3.93
C TRP A 289 9.67 11.27 -4.14
N ALA A 290 8.40 10.91 -3.95
CA ALA A 290 7.88 9.53 -4.05
C ALA A 290 8.31 8.75 -5.32
N MET A 291 8.52 9.40 -6.47
CA MET A 291 9.07 8.74 -7.68
C MET A 291 10.55 8.38 -7.49
N LEU A 292 11.37 9.32 -7.02
CA LEU A 292 12.80 9.10 -6.75
C LEU A 292 13.00 8.08 -5.62
N GLU A 293 12.20 8.15 -4.56
CA GLU A 293 12.20 7.14 -3.49
C GLU A 293 11.93 5.73 -4.04
N SER A 294 10.94 5.59 -4.92
CA SER A 294 10.60 4.30 -5.53
C SER A 294 11.66 3.82 -6.53
N LEU A 295 12.30 4.74 -7.26
CA LEU A 295 13.42 4.41 -8.16
C LEU A 295 14.66 3.99 -7.37
N LEU A 296 15.06 4.73 -6.33
CA LEU A 296 16.14 4.35 -5.42
C LEU A 296 15.88 3.00 -4.74
N PHE A 297 14.65 2.72 -4.36
CA PHE A 297 14.26 1.42 -3.81
C PHE A 297 14.30 0.30 -4.86
N SER A 298 13.91 0.57 -6.11
CA SER A 298 14.04 -0.38 -7.22
C SER A 298 15.51 -0.66 -7.60
N LEU A 299 16.39 0.34 -7.51
CA LEU A 299 17.85 0.17 -7.66
C LEU A 299 18.43 -0.66 -6.51
N PHE A 300 17.97 -0.45 -5.27
CA PHE A 300 18.35 -1.26 -4.12
C PHE A 300 17.92 -2.73 -4.29
N ILE A 301 16.66 -2.98 -4.64
CA ILE A 301 16.17 -4.35 -4.93
C ILE A 301 16.98 -4.99 -6.05
N GLY A 302 17.21 -4.29 -7.16
CA GLY A 302 18.00 -4.81 -8.29
C GLY A 302 19.44 -5.13 -7.91
N ALA A 303 20.05 -4.35 -7.01
CA ALA A 303 21.38 -4.65 -6.46
C ALA A 303 21.35 -5.85 -5.51
N SER A 304 20.36 -5.94 -4.60
CA SER A 304 20.19 -7.09 -3.70
C SER A 304 19.96 -8.39 -4.47
N LEU A 305 19.03 -8.37 -5.44
CA LEU A 305 18.71 -9.49 -6.33
C LEU A 305 20.00 -10.12 -6.88
N SER A 306 20.89 -9.28 -7.41
CA SER A 306 22.11 -9.75 -8.06
C SER A 306 23.28 -10.08 -7.12
N LEU A 307 23.34 -9.46 -5.95
CA LEU A 307 24.35 -9.77 -4.93
C LEU A 307 24.04 -11.07 -4.17
N PHE A 308 22.75 -11.41 -4.01
CA PHE A 308 22.31 -12.57 -3.23
C PHE A 308 21.77 -13.74 -4.07
N SER A 309 21.48 -13.55 -5.36
CA SER A 309 21.40 -14.69 -6.28
C SER A 309 22.78 -15.34 -6.41
N LEU A 310 22.84 -16.67 -6.42
CA LEU A 310 24.11 -17.42 -6.47
C LEU A 310 24.83 -17.35 -7.85
N ARG A 311 24.35 -16.53 -8.79
CA ARG A 311 24.90 -16.30 -10.14
C ARG A 311 25.93 -15.17 -10.16
N GLY A 312 26.84 -15.17 -9.19
CA GLY A 312 27.69 -14.02 -8.85
C GLY A 312 28.54 -13.49 -9.99
N GLY A 313 28.26 -12.26 -10.44
CA GLY A 313 29.02 -11.56 -11.46
C GLY A 313 28.62 -10.08 -11.60
N THR A 314 29.56 -9.22 -12.02
CA THR A 314 29.32 -7.77 -12.21
C THR A 314 28.31 -7.49 -13.33
N GLU A 315 28.27 -8.34 -14.35
CA GLU A 315 27.27 -8.27 -15.44
C GLU A 315 25.86 -8.54 -14.92
N PHE A 316 25.70 -9.53 -14.03
CA PHE A 316 24.42 -9.83 -13.39
C PHE A 316 24.00 -8.71 -12.42
N LEU A 317 24.96 -8.05 -11.76
CA LEU A 317 24.71 -6.84 -10.94
C LEU A 317 24.15 -5.67 -11.77
N LEU A 318 24.78 -5.34 -12.90
CA LEU A 318 24.27 -4.31 -13.79
C LEU A 318 22.92 -4.71 -14.39
N THR A 319 22.71 -6.00 -14.69
CA THR A 319 21.45 -6.53 -15.21
C THR A 319 20.29 -6.38 -14.22
N GLY A 320 20.42 -6.86 -12.98
CA GLY A 320 19.35 -6.78 -11.98
C GLY A 320 18.96 -5.33 -11.66
N ILE A 321 19.96 -4.46 -11.53
CA ILE A 321 19.75 -3.01 -11.37
C ILE A 321 18.99 -2.42 -12.58
N ALA A 322 19.45 -2.70 -13.80
CA ALA A 322 18.84 -2.18 -15.03
C ALA A 322 17.43 -2.72 -15.29
N VAL A 323 17.17 -4.00 -14.99
CA VAL A 323 15.85 -4.64 -15.13
C VAL A 323 14.86 -4.06 -14.13
N VAL A 324 15.17 -4.10 -12.83
CA VAL A 324 14.22 -3.75 -11.77
C VAL A 324 13.91 -2.25 -11.81
N ALA A 325 14.93 -1.39 -11.97
CA ALA A 325 14.73 0.05 -12.12
C ALA A 325 14.19 0.44 -13.51
N GLY A 326 14.59 -0.25 -14.58
CA GLY A 326 14.11 0.00 -15.93
C GLY A 326 12.62 -0.32 -16.11
N ILE A 327 12.16 -1.48 -15.63
CA ILE A 327 10.73 -1.84 -15.61
C ILE A 327 9.95 -0.83 -14.75
N THR A 328 10.48 -0.45 -13.59
CA THR A 328 9.85 0.55 -12.71
C THR A 328 9.73 1.91 -13.40
N ALA A 329 10.79 2.41 -14.02
CA ALA A 329 10.82 3.68 -14.74
C ALA A 329 9.93 3.66 -16.00
N LEU A 330 9.92 2.58 -16.77
CA LEU A 330 9.07 2.40 -17.95
C LEU A 330 7.59 2.44 -17.56
N ARG A 331 7.21 1.69 -16.52
CA ARG A 331 5.84 1.69 -15.98
C ARG A 331 5.42 3.07 -15.50
N MET A 332 6.30 3.82 -14.81
CA MET A 332 6.05 5.23 -14.47
C MET A 332 5.87 6.10 -15.72
N ALA A 333 6.78 6.03 -16.70
CA ALA A 333 6.78 6.87 -17.88
C ALA A 333 5.53 6.69 -18.75
N LEU A 334 5.03 5.45 -18.88
CA LEU A 334 3.84 5.13 -19.67
C LEU A 334 2.53 5.35 -18.90
N ALA A 335 2.51 5.14 -17.57
CA ALA A 335 1.34 5.43 -16.74
C ALA A 335 1.10 6.94 -16.57
N TYR A 336 2.15 7.75 -16.52
CA TYR A 336 2.07 9.20 -16.29
C TYR A 336 1.13 9.95 -17.27
N PRO A 337 1.28 9.87 -18.61
CA PRO A 337 0.42 10.60 -19.53
C PRO A 337 -1.06 10.17 -19.40
N ILE A 338 -1.31 8.87 -19.19
CA ILE A 338 -2.66 8.32 -19.02
C ILE A 338 -3.33 8.89 -17.76
N ALA A 339 -2.62 8.90 -16.63
CA ALA A 339 -3.13 9.48 -15.39
C ALA A 339 -3.28 11.00 -15.50
N ARG A 340 -2.36 11.68 -16.21
CA ARG A 340 -2.37 13.13 -16.40
C ARG A 340 -3.57 13.64 -17.21
N MET A 341 -4.26 12.77 -17.97
CA MET A 341 -5.53 13.09 -18.64
C MET A 341 -6.68 13.41 -17.65
N TYR A 342 -6.64 12.89 -16.42
CA TYR A 342 -7.61 13.27 -15.38
C TYR A 342 -7.44 14.73 -14.94
N GLY A 343 -6.19 15.16 -14.77
CA GLY A 343 -5.85 16.44 -14.14
C GLY A 343 -4.44 16.42 -13.56
N PRO A 344 -4.10 17.35 -12.64
CA PRO A 344 -2.84 17.32 -11.92
C PRO A 344 -2.72 16.05 -11.07
N VAL A 345 -1.71 15.23 -11.35
CA VAL A 345 -1.44 13.98 -10.63
C VAL A 345 -0.13 14.05 -9.83
N ARG A 346 -0.02 13.15 -8.86
CA ARG A 346 1.19 12.85 -8.07
C ARG A 346 1.43 11.35 -8.11
N PHE A 347 2.68 10.93 -7.95
CA PHE A 347 2.99 9.51 -7.80
C PHE A 347 2.70 9.04 -6.38
N ASN A 348 2.01 7.92 -6.24
CA ASN A 348 1.88 7.19 -5.00
C ASN A 348 2.92 6.05 -4.97
N ARG A 349 3.94 6.19 -4.13
CA ARG A 349 4.88 5.10 -3.82
C ARG A 349 4.15 3.91 -3.16
N PRO A 350 4.57 2.66 -3.37
CA PRO A 350 4.02 1.53 -2.63
C PRO A 350 4.43 1.60 -1.15
N GLU A 351 3.59 1.02 -0.29
CA GLU A 351 3.85 0.90 1.16
C GLU A 351 3.79 -0.57 1.58
N GLY A 352 2.62 -1.21 1.49
CA GLY A 352 2.45 -2.64 1.71
C GLY A 352 3.16 -3.51 0.66
N GLY A 353 3.81 -4.59 1.11
CA GLY A 353 4.66 -5.47 0.30
C GLY A 353 6.07 -4.93 0.07
N THR A 354 6.31 -3.63 0.24
CA THR A 354 7.63 -3.00 -0.02
C THR A 354 8.74 -3.64 0.81
N LEU A 355 8.50 -3.85 2.10
CA LEU A 355 9.45 -4.53 2.98
C LEU A 355 9.59 -6.02 2.67
N LEU A 356 8.52 -6.69 2.21
CA LEU A 356 8.59 -8.08 1.76
C LEU A 356 9.53 -8.20 0.55
N SER A 357 9.45 -7.26 -0.41
CA SER A 357 10.38 -7.23 -1.54
C SER A 357 11.84 -7.03 -1.13
N ALA A 358 12.13 -6.25 -0.09
CA ALA A 358 13.49 -6.11 0.42
C ALA A 358 13.98 -7.41 1.08
N ILE A 359 13.14 -8.04 1.92
CA ILE A 359 13.48 -9.31 2.57
C ILE A 359 13.71 -10.40 1.53
N LEU A 360 12.83 -10.55 0.53
CA LEU A 360 12.96 -11.59 -0.48
C LEU A 360 14.17 -11.37 -1.42
N ALA A 361 14.51 -10.12 -1.74
CA ALA A 361 15.69 -9.81 -2.55
C ALA A 361 17.01 -10.03 -1.80
N LEU A 362 17.03 -9.82 -0.47
CA LEU A 362 18.21 -10.04 0.38
C LEU A 362 18.38 -11.51 0.79
N ALA A 363 17.30 -12.23 1.10
CA ALA A 363 17.36 -13.57 1.67
C ALA A 363 17.33 -14.70 0.64
N PHE A 364 16.69 -14.49 -0.52
CA PHE A 364 16.49 -15.53 -1.54
C PHE A 364 16.90 -15.10 -2.95
N GLY A 365 17.40 -13.86 -3.13
CA GLY A 365 17.74 -13.34 -4.46
C GLY A 365 16.54 -13.28 -5.42
N THR A 366 15.33 -12.97 -4.92
CA THR A 366 14.09 -12.87 -5.73
C THR A 366 13.33 -11.56 -5.51
N TRP A 367 12.60 -11.08 -6.53
CA TRP A 367 11.91 -9.80 -6.50
C TRP A 367 10.40 -9.96 -6.27
N TRP A 368 9.88 -9.34 -5.21
CA TRP A 368 8.43 -9.16 -5.07
C TRP A 368 7.95 -7.89 -5.76
N PRO A 369 7.09 -7.96 -6.80
CA PRO A 369 6.68 -6.78 -7.55
C PRO A 369 5.88 -5.82 -6.68
N THR A 370 6.44 -4.64 -6.45
CA THR A 370 5.80 -3.54 -5.70
C THR A 370 5.85 -2.27 -6.52
N PHE A 371 4.73 -1.98 -7.18
CA PHE A 371 4.64 -0.86 -8.11
C PHE A 371 3.72 0.24 -7.56
N GLY A 372 4.29 1.44 -7.43
CA GLY A 372 3.50 2.64 -7.26
C GLY A 372 2.75 3.03 -8.55
N PHE A 373 1.82 3.97 -8.43
CA PHE A 373 0.94 4.41 -9.51
C PHE A 373 0.59 5.89 -9.32
N PHE A 374 0.08 6.55 -10.36
CA PHE A 374 -0.32 7.95 -10.26
C PHE A 374 -1.75 8.08 -9.72
N VAL A 375 -1.94 9.05 -8.83
CA VAL A 375 -3.23 9.43 -8.22
C VAL A 375 -3.46 10.93 -8.38
N PRO A 376 -4.70 11.44 -8.22
CA PRO A 376 -4.96 12.87 -8.17
C PRO A 376 -4.09 13.59 -7.14
N LYS A 377 -3.67 14.82 -7.47
CA LYS A 377 -2.92 15.68 -6.54
C LYS A 377 -3.79 16.20 -5.39
N GLU A 378 -5.11 16.18 -5.57
CA GLU A 378 -6.11 16.46 -4.54
C GLU A 378 -6.02 15.44 -3.39
N ASP A 379 -6.35 15.86 -2.16
CA ASP A 379 -6.42 14.98 -0.98
C ASP A 379 -7.73 14.18 -0.92
N ILE A 380 -8.78 14.65 -1.62
CA ILE A 380 -10.12 14.05 -1.67
C ILE A 380 -10.63 14.14 -3.10
N TRP A 381 -10.76 13.00 -3.79
CA TRP A 381 -11.26 12.91 -5.17
C TRP A 381 -12.44 11.94 -5.27
N ARG A 382 -13.04 11.81 -6.46
CA ARG A 382 -14.18 10.92 -6.71
C ARG A 382 -13.74 9.66 -7.44
N ASP A 383 -14.14 8.51 -6.90
CA ASP A 383 -13.73 7.19 -7.41
C ASP A 383 -14.17 6.96 -8.84
N ARG A 384 -15.48 7.15 -9.12
CA ARG A 384 -16.09 7.06 -10.46
C ARG A 384 -15.38 7.91 -11.53
N ASP A 385 -14.82 9.05 -11.12
CA ASP A 385 -14.21 10.01 -12.05
C ASP A 385 -12.73 9.67 -12.32
N PHE A 386 -12.03 9.08 -11.36
CA PHE A 386 -10.62 8.66 -11.50
C PHE A 386 -10.43 7.19 -11.93
N GLY A 387 -11.35 6.29 -11.58
CA GLY A 387 -11.23 4.84 -11.77
C GLY A 387 -10.97 4.41 -13.22
N ARG A 388 -11.49 5.16 -14.20
CA ARG A 388 -11.15 5.00 -15.62
C ARG A 388 -9.65 5.18 -15.90
N TYR A 389 -9.04 6.24 -15.34
CA TYR A 389 -7.63 6.54 -15.53
C TYR A 389 -6.73 5.62 -14.69
N LEU A 390 -7.22 5.12 -13.55
CA LEU A 390 -6.55 4.06 -12.79
C LEU A 390 -6.51 2.73 -13.56
N GLY A 391 -7.64 2.28 -14.12
CA GLY A 391 -7.70 1.07 -14.93
C GLY A 391 -6.90 1.18 -16.23
N LEU A 392 -6.96 2.33 -16.92
CA LEU A 392 -6.18 2.55 -18.14
C LEU A 392 -4.66 2.61 -17.87
N GLN A 393 -4.20 3.31 -16.81
CA GLN A 393 -2.77 3.37 -16.51
C GLN A 393 -2.22 2.00 -16.08
N ALA A 394 -3.01 1.22 -15.32
CA ALA A 394 -2.67 -0.14 -14.93
C ALA A 394 -2.57 -1.07 -16.15
N PHE A 395 -3.51 -0.99 -17.10
CA PHE A 395 -3.44 -1.79 -18.33
C PHE A 395 -2.19 -1.47 -19.15
N VAL A 396 -1.86 -0.18 -19.32
CA VAL A 396 -0.66 0.23 -20.07
C VAL A 396 0.62 -0.21 -19.35
N ALA A 397 0.68 -0.11 -18.01
CA ALA A 397 1.81 -0.57 -17.22
C ALA A 397 2.00 -2.10 -17.29
N TRP A 398 0.92 -2.87 -17.23
CA TRP A 398 0.92 -4.34 -17.38
C TRP A 398 1.34 -4.76 -18.79
N MET A 399 0.72 -4.20 -19.84
CA MET A 399 1.08 -4.52 -21.23
C MET A 399 2.50 -4.08 -21.59
N SER A 400 3.04 -3.04 -20.95
CA SER A 400 4.46 -2.68 -21.11
C SER A 400 5.41 -3.77 -20.59
N LEU A 401 5.02 -4.50 -19.53
CA LEU A 401 5.81 -5.61 -19.02
C LEU A 401 5.77 -6.81 -19.97
N VAL A 402 4.61 -7.13 -20.54
CA VAL A 402 4.46 -8.18 -21.57
C VAL A 402 5.27 -7.84 -22.82
N ALA A 403 5.30 -6.57 -23.23
CA ALA A 403 6.13 -6.11 -24.33
C ALA A 403 7.64 -6.19 -24.02
N VAL A 404 8.06 -5.91 -22.78
CA VAL A 404 9.46 -6.10 -22.35
C VAL A 404 9.82 -7.59 -22.34
N TYR A 405 8.96 -8.47 -21.84
CA TYR A 405 9.17 -9.93 -21.84
C TYR A 405 9.45 -10.46 -23.27
N VAL A 406 8.51 -10.21 -24.19
CA VAL A 406 8.61 -10.59 -25.61
C VAL A 406 9.80 -9.92 -26.30
N GLY A 407 10.15 -8.69 -25.91
CA GLY A 407 11.33 -7.99 -26.40
C GLY A 407 12.64 -8.63 -25.94
N MET A 408 12.75 -8.96 -24.66
CA MET A 408 13.96 -9.54 -24.07
C MET A 408 14.25 -10.95 -24.59
N SER A 409 13.24 -11.82 -24.70
CA SER A 409 13.46 -13.19 -25.19
C SER A 409 13.90 -13.24 -26.66
N ARG A 410 13.53 -12.24 -27.47
CA ARG A 410 13.92 -12.14 -28.89
C ARG A 410 15.18 -11.32 -29.15
N LEU A 411 15.46 -10.28 -28.37
CA LEU A 411 16.62 -9.41 -28.58
C LEU A 411 17.84 -9.81 -27.75
N TYR A 412 17.62 -10.42 -26.57
CA TYR A 412 18.66 -10.75 -25.60
C TYR A 412 18.46 -12.16 -24.98
N PRO A 413 18.23 -13.23 -25.76
CA PRO A 413 17.87 -14.55 -25.24
C PRO A 413 18.86 -15.07 -24.17
N GLY A 414 20.18 -14.96 -24.39
CA GLY A 414 21.17 -15.39 -23.39
C GLY A 414 21.06 -14.70 -22.02
N LEU A 415 20.52 -13.48 -21.98
CA LEU A 415 20.27 -12.72 -20.74
C LEU A 415 18.85 -12.97 -20.18
N PHE A 416 17.89 -13.27 -21.07
CA PHE A 416 16.55 -13.66 -20.68
C PHE A 416 16.56 -15.03 -19.96
N ASN A 417 17.19 -16.01 -20.60
CA ASN A 417 17.37 -17.37 -20.11
C ASN A 417 18.34 -17.50 -18.91
N SER A 418 18.97 -16.42 -18.44
CA SER A 418 19.73 -16.42 -17.17
C SER A 418 18.82 -16.33 -15.93
N GLY A 419 17.55 -16.71 -16.05
CA GLY A 419 16.49 -16.62 -15.02
C GLY A 419 15.79 -15.25 -14.93
N LEU A 420 16.02 -14.36 -15.88
CA LEU A 420 15.20 -13.16 -16.03
C LEU A 420 13.77 -13.54 -16.48
N GLU A 421 13.64 -14.56 -17.33
CA GLU A 421 12.38 -15.21 -17.72
C GLU A 421 11.50 -15.49 -16.48
N THR A 422 11.99 -16.33 -15.57
CA THR A 422 11.29 -16.77 -14.34
C THR A 422 10.91 -15.60 -13.43
N THR A 423 11.77 -14.58 -13.37
CA THR A 423 11.51 -13.38 -12.56
C THR A 423 10.35 -12.58 -13.15
N VAL A 424 10.28 -12.41 -14.47
CA VAL A 424 9.21 -11.65 -15.13
C VAL A 424 7.93 -12.49 -15.27
N ASP A 425 8.03 -13.81 -15.47
CA ASP A 425 6.91 -14.76 -15.44
C ASP A 425 6.08 -14.61 -14.16
N LEU A 426 6.74 -14.73 -13.00
CA LEU A 426 6.07 -14.62 -11.70
C LEU A 426 5.37 -13.26 -11.54
N ILE A 427 5.99 -12.18 -12.00
CA ILE A 427 5.41 -10.83 -11.95
C ILE A 427 4.20 -10.70 -12.88
N ILE A 428 4.23 -11.31 -14.07
CA ILE A 428 3.10 -11.33 -15.00
C ILE A 428 1.96 -12.19 -14.44
N ILE A 429 2.26 -13.37 -13.89
CA ILE A 429 1.30 -14.28 -13.25
C ILE A 429 0.62 -13.58 -12.07
N TYR A 430 1.38 -12.91 -11.19
CA TYR A 430 0.81 -12.13 -10.08
C TYR A 430 -0.03 -10.94 -10.57
N GLN A 431 0.31 -10.31 -11.70
CA GLN A 431 -0.52 -9.27 -12.32
C GLN A 431 -1.79 -9.83 -12.97
N MET A 432 -1.82 -11.10 -13.39
CA MET A 432 -3.02 -11.76 -13.93
C MET A 432 -4.06 -12.12 -12.87
N ILE A 433 -3.71 -12.15 -11.58
CA ILE A 433 -4.62 -12.56 -10.49
C ILE A 433 -5.41 -11.33 -9.97
N PRO A 434 -6.75 -11.27 -10.11
CA PRO A 434 -7.55 -10.09 -9.77
C PRO A 434 -8.15 -10.15 -8.36
N PHE A 435 -7.58 -10.95 -7.45
CA PHE A 435 -8.12 -11.23 -6.11
C PHE A 435 -7.03 -11.32 -5.05
N PHE A 436 -7.41 -11.14 -3.78
CA PHE A 436 -6.50 -11.14 -2.62
C PHE A 436 -5.56 -12.35 -2.59
N PRO A 437 -4.24 -12.18 -2.37
CA PRO A 437 -3.53 -10.96 -1.95
C PRO A 437 -3.03 -10.06 -3.11
N PHE A 438 -3.51 -10.30 -4.34
CA PHE A 438 -3.08 -9.60 -5.56
C PHE A 438 -4.13 -8.59 -6.08
N ASP A 439 -5.17 -8.29 -5.29
CA ASP A 439 -6.24 -7.34 -5.60
C ASP A 439 -5.76 -5.88 -5.74
N SER A 440 -4.53 -5.58 -5.30
CA SER A 440 -3.84 -4.31 -5.56
C SER A 440 -3.02 -4.29 -6.86
N MET A 441 -2.84 -5.41 -7.55
CA MET A 441 -2.07 -5.50 -8.79
C MET A 441 -2.84 -4.90 -9.99
N ASP A 442 -2.14 -4.75 -11.11
CA ASP A 442 -2.70 -4.12 -12.31
C ASP A 442 -3.92 -4.87 -12.85
N GLY A 443 -3.91 -6.20 -12.91
CA GLY A 443 -5.04 -6.98 -13.42
C GLY A 443 -6.33 -6.75 -12.62
N ALA A 444 -6.26 -6.59 -11.30
CA ALA A 444 -7.41 -6.23 -10.48
C ALA A 444 -7.94 -4.82 -10.80
N LYS A 445 -7.04 -3.83 -10.89
CA LYS A 445 -7.38 -2.44 -11.30
C LYS A 445 -8.00 -2.38 -12.70
N VAL A 446 -7.49 -3.19 -13.63
CA VAL A 446 -8.07 -3.33 -14.98
C VAL A 446 -9.42 -4.04 -14.93
N ALA A 447 -9.55 -5.14 -14.18
CA ALA A 447 -10.79 -5.90 -14.05
C ALA A 447 -11.92 -5.09 -13.40
N ASN A 448 -11.60 -4.15 -12.52
CA ASN A 448 -12.59 -3.26 -11.89
C ASN A 448 -13.04 -2.13 -12.83
N TYR A 449 -12.22 -1.74 -13.82
CA TYR A 449 -12.59 -0.78 -14.86
C TYR A 449 -13.28 -1.42 -16.09
N SER A 450 -12.72 -2.51 -16.63
CA SER A 450 -13.20 -3.16 -17.85
C SER A 450 -12.81 -4.64 -17.88
N LYS A 451 -13.81 -5.53 -17.73
CA LYS A 451 -13.64 -6.98 -17.85
C LYS A 451 -13.08 -7.39 -19.22
N VAL A 452 -13.44 -6.66 -20.29
CA VAL A 452 -12.93 -6.92 -21.66
C VAL A 452 -11.43 -6.64 -21.74
N MET A 453 -10.95 -5.52 -21.19
CA MET A 453 -9.52 -5.21 -21.17
C MET A 453 -8.74 -6.18 -20.29
N TYR A 454 -9.31 -6.64 -19.18
CA TYR A 454 -8.70 -7.68 -18.34
C TYR A 454 -8.55 -9.01 -19.11
N VAL A 455 -9.60 -9.47 -19.82
CA VAL A 455 -9.52 -10.70 -20.64
C VAL A 455 -8.49 -10.56 -21.76
N ILE A 456 -8.40 -9.40 -22.42
CA ILE A 456 -7.36 -9.14 -23.44
C ILE A 456 -5.97 -9.21 -22.81
N GLY A 457 -5.74 -8.54 -21.68
CA GLY A 457 -4.45 -8.54 -20.99
C GLY A 457 -4.05 -9.95 -20.53
N PHE A 458 -4.98 -10.69 -19.94
CA PHE A 458 -4.79 -12.07 -19.49
C PHE A 458 -4.43 -12.98 -20.67
N ALA A 459 -5.15 -12.89 -21.78
CA ALA A 459 -4.88 -13.69 -22.98
C ALA A 459 -3.51 -13.35 -23.59
N LEU A 460 -3.13 -12.07 -23.66
CA LEU A 460 -1.82 -11.64 -24.17
C LEU A 460 -0.68 -12.09 -23.25
N SER A 461 -0.82 -11.97 -21.93
CA SER A 461 0.15 -12.48 -20.96
C SER A 461 0.32 -14.00 -21.05
N LEU A 462 -0.77 -14.76 -21.09
CA LEU A 462 -0.72 -16.22 -21.23
C LEU A 462 -0.12 -16.66 -22.58
N THR A 463 -0.42 -15.93 -23.65
CA THR A 463 0.15 -16.17 -24.99
C THR A 463 1.65 -15.85 -25.03
N ALA A 464 2.12 -14.83 -24.30
CA ALA A 464 3.54 -14.54 -24.18
C ALA A 464 4.28 -15.70 -23.48
N ILE A 465 3.83 -16.08 -22.27
CA ILE A 465 4.46 -17.13 -21.45
C ILE A 465 4.49 -18.51 -22.14
N ILE A 466 3.58 -18.78 -23.09
CA ILE A 466 3.51 -20.06 -23.82
C ILE A 466 4.37 -20.07 -25.11
N LEU A 467 4.74 -18.92 -25.68
CA LEU A 467 5.32 -18.82 -27.04
C LEU A 467 6.68 -18.10 -27.14
N PHE A 468 7.23 -17.61 -26.02
CA PHE A 468 8.39 -16.70 -26.00
C PHE A 468 9.38 -17.00 -24.87
#